data_AF-A0A7C7LFN3-F1
#
_entry.id   AF-A0A7C7LFN3-F1
#
_cell.length_a   1.000
_cell.length_b   1.000
_cell.length_c   1.000
_cell.angle_alpha   90.00
_cell.angle_beta   90.00
_cell.angle_gamma   90.00
#
_symmetry.space_group_name_H-M   'P 1'
#
loop_
_entity.id
_entity.type
_entity.pdbx_description
1 polymer ?
#
loop_
_entity_poly.entity_id
_entity_poly.type
_entity_poly.pdbx_seq_one_letter_code
_entity_poly.pdbx_strand_id
1 'polypeptide(L)'
;MHDTDIVFGRKDSVENNLLYRWNTFAVNDGRYQIQLVSFDQINGSYDRQHKSEMILAIEVDNTEPEVKIIRPLQGAVISGSVEVEVSLEDKHLTHYVLEYGRIRKE
;
A
#
# COMPACT_ATOMS: atom_id res chain seq x y z
N MET A 1 -1.83 9.59 17.56
CA MET A 1 -0.77 8.57 17.66
C MET A 1 -1.50 7.29 18.03
N HIS A 2 -1.90 6.50 17.04
CA HIS A 2 -2.52 5.20 17.31
C HIS A 2 -1.38 4.27 17.68
N ASP A 3 -1.17 4.16 18.98
CA ASP A 3 -0.21 3.25 19.58
C ASP A 3 -0.79 1.84 19.43
N THR A 4 -0.39 1.15 18.37
CA THR A 4 -0.68 -0.27 18.18
C THR A 4 0.62 -0.91 17.77
N ASP A 5 1.53 -1.02 18.72
CA ASP A 5 2.68 -1.92 18.63
C ASP A 5 2.13 -3.34 18.45
N ILE A 6 1.90 -3.76 17.21
CA ILE A 6 1.54 -5.15 16.95
C ILE A 6 2.83 -5.97 17.00
N VAL A 7 3.13 -6.50 18.18
CA VAL A 7 4.27 -7.38 18.40
C VAL A 7 3.91 -8.79 17.90
N PHE A 8 4.37 -9.13 16.69
CA PHE A 8 4.22 -10.47 16.13
C PHE A 8 5.43 -11.35 16.49
N GLY A 9 5.37 -12.03 17.63
CA GLY A 9 6.44 -12.93 18.06
C GLY A 9 6.28 -14.34 17.52
N ARG A 10 7.00 -14.69 16.43
CA ARG A 10 7.22 -16.11 16.08
C ARG A 10 8.35 -16.65 16.96
N LYS A 11 8.12 -17.81 17.60
CA LYS A 11 9.07 -18.48 18.51
C LYS A 11 10.10 -19.38 17.80
N ASP A 12 10.07 -19.45 16.48
CA ASP A 12 11.03 -20.24 15.70
C ASP A 12 11.85 -19.29 14.84
N SER A 13 13.16 -19.51 14.78
CA SER A 13 14.01 -18.84 13.82
C SER A 13 13.57 -19.19 12.40
N VAL A 14 13.62 -18.20 11.52
CA VAL A 14 13.27 -18.36 10.11
C VAL A 14 14.51 -17.96 9.30
N GLU A 15 14.99 -18.86 8.46
CA GLU A 15 16.07 -18.59 7.52
C GLU A 15 15.48 -18.42 6.12
N ASN A 16 15.76 -17.27 5.48
CA ASN A 16 15.36 -16.95 4.11
C ASN A 16 13.88 -17.22 3.79
N ASN A 17 12.98 -16.93 4.73
CA ASN A 17 11.56 -17.18 4.55
C ASN A 17 10.71 -16.10 5.27
N LEU A 18 9.41 -16.08 4.98
CA LEU A 18 8.46 -15.10 5.45
C LEU A 18 8.25 -15.18 6.97
N LEU A 19 8.56 -14.09 7.67
CA LEU A 19 8.30 -13.96 9.11
C LEU A 19 6.83 -13.69 9.41
N TYR A 20 6.24 -12.74 8.70
CA TYR A 20 4.86 -12.31 8.91
C TYR A 20 4.25 -11.70 7.65
N ARG A 21 2.94 -11.87 7.47
CA ARG A 21 2.16 -11.20 6.43
C ARG A 21 1.23 -10.21 7.11
N TRP A 22 1.45 -8.94 6.87
CA TRP A 22 0.56 -7.89 7.34
C TRP A 22 -0.52 -7.58 6.31
N ASN A 23 -1.78 -7.65 6.71
CA ASN A 23 -2.91 -7.23 5.90
C ASN A 23 -3.18 -5.73 6.10
N THR A 24 -2.69 -4.90 5.18
CA THR A 24 -2.83 -3.43 5.25
C THR A 24 -4.26 -2.95 4.98
N PHE A 25 -5.09 -3.74 4.31
CA PHE A 25 -6.52 -3.42 4.09
C PHE A 25 -7.35 -3.46 5.38
N ALA A 26 -6.82 -4.05 6.46
CA ALA A 26 -7.50 -4.15 7.75
C ALA A 26 -7.15 -2.99 8.70
N VAL A 27 -6.33 -2.03 8.28
CA VAL A 27 -5.92 -0.88 9.09
C VAL A 27 -6.19 0.41 8.32
N ASN A 28 -6.30 1.52 9.05
CA ASN A 28 -6.52 2.84 8.45
C ASN A 28 -5.25 3.35 7.78
N ASP A 29 -5.44 4.26 6.83
CA ASP A 29 -4.34 4.95 6.18
C ASP A 29 -3.53 5.81 7.16
N GLY A 30 -2.24 5.92 6.90
CA GLY A 30 -1.34 6.71 7.72
C GLY A 30 0.08 6.17 7.79
N ARG A 31 0.89 6.81 8.64
CA ARG A 31 2.28 6.41 8.87
C ARG A 31 2.36 5.35 9.97
N TYR A 32 3.06 4.27 9.67
CA TYR A 32 3.35 3.17 10.58
C TYR A 32 4.85 2.94 10.70
N GLN A 33 5.25 2.25 11.75
CA GLN A 33 6.61 1.75 11.93
C GLN A 33 6.54 0.22 12.10
N ILE A 34 7.35 -0.50 11.33
CA ILE A 34 7.56 -1.93 11.52
C ILE A 34 8.87 -2.09 12.28
N GLN A 35 8.81 -2.71 13.46
CA GLN A 35 9.98 -3.03 14.26
C GLN A 35 10.28 -4.52 14.18
N LEU A 36 11.51 -4.86 13.81
CA LEU A 36 12.08 -6.20 13.92
C LEU A 36 13.06 -6.21 15.09
N VAL A 37 12.84 -7.12 16.04
CA VAL A 37 13.74 -7.37 17.17
C VAL A 37 14.18 -8.81 17.12
N SER A 38 15.50 -9.05 17.08
CA SER A 38 16.09 -10.39 17.17
C SER A 38 16.86 -10.54 18.47
N PHE A 39 16.81 -11.72 19.07
CA PHE A 39 17.51 -12.04 20.32
C PHE A 39 18.47 -13.21 20.07
N ASP A 40 19.61 -13.18 20.74
CA ASP A 40 20.49 -14.36 20.78
C ASP A 40 19.80 -15.51 21.52
N GLN A 41 20.14 -16.74 21.13
CA GLN A 41 19.68 -17.94 21.81
C GLN A 41 20.87 -18.63 22.48
N ILE A 42 20.82 -18.73 23.80
CA ILE A 42 21.85 -19.39 24.62
C ILE A 42 21.21 -20.58 25.33
N ASN A 43 21.77 -21.78 25.13
CA ASN A 43 21.28 -23.02 25.74
C ASN A 43 19.77 -23.28 25.54
N GLY A 44 19.22 -22.91 24.38
CA GLY A 44 17.80 -23.11 24.05
C GLY A 44 16.84 -22.03 24.61
N SER A 45 17.35 -21.01 25.29
CA SER A 45 16.56 -19.88 25.79
C SER A 45 16.97 -18.58 25.12
N TYR A 46 16.00 -17.69 24.85
CA TYR A 46 16.29 -16.36 24.34
C TYR A 46 16.94 -15.48 25.40
N ASP A 47 18.08 -14.92 25.06
CA ASP A 47 18.73 -13.88 25.83
C ASP A 47 18.15 -12.52 25.45
N ARG A 48 17.33 -11.95 26.34
CA ARG A 48 16.70 -10.64 26.11
C ARG A 48 17.67 -9.46 26.23
N GLN A 49 18.89 -9.67 26.72
CA GLN A 49 19.88 -8.62 26.90
C GLN A 49 20.69 -8.38 25.62
N HIS A 50 20.94 -9.43 24.85
CA HIS A 50 21.64 -9.36 23.57
C HIS A 50 20.63 -9.37 22.44
N LYS A 51 20.21 -8.16 22.03
CA LYS A 51 19.25 -7.94 20.95
C LYS A 51 19.81 -7.07 19.84
N SER A 52 19.29 -7.28 18.64
CA SER A 52 19.46 -6.37 17.50
C SER A 52 18.08 -5.88 17.05
N GLU A 53 18.02 -4.63 16.61
CA GLU A 53 16.76 -3.97 16.22
C GLU A 53 16.87 -3.30 14.86
N MET A 54 15.78 -3.37 14.09
CA MET A 54 15.61 -2.61 12.86
C MET A 54 14.20 -2.02 12.83
N ILE A 55 14.10 -0.74 12.48
CA ILE A 55 12.83 -0.02 12.35
C ILE A 55 12.69 0.45 10.91
N LEU A 56 11.54 0.17 10.30
CA LEU A 56 11.17 0.66 8.98
C LEU A 56 9.94 1.56 9.11
N ALA A 57 10.08 2.82 8.70
CA ALA A 57 8.94 3.73 8.56
C ALA A 57 8.27 3.51 7.20
N ILE A 58 6.95 3.42 7.21
CA ILE A 58 6.14 3.17 6.02
C ILE A 58 4.85 4.00 6.07
N GLU A 59 4.24 4.19 4.91
CA GLU A 59 2.92 4.80 4.80
C GLU A 59 1.97 3.77 4.19
N VAL A 60 0.86 3.52 4.87
CA VAL A 60 -0.25 2.73 4.33
C VAL A 60 -1.24 3.71 3.71
N ASP A 61 -1.59 3.44 2.46
CA ASP A 61 -2.65 4.12 1.74
C ASP A 61 -3.49 3.08 1.01
N ASN A 62 -4.73 2.91 1.46
CA ASN A 62 -5.75 2.07 0.86
C ASN A 62 -6.86 2.93 0.21
N THR A 63 -6.68 4.25 0.10
CA THR A 63 -7.63 5.15 -0.55
C THR A 63 -7.59 4.90 -2.06
N GLU A 64 -8.75 4.63 -2.66
CA GLU A 64 -8.85 4.45 -4.11
C GLU A 64 -8.72 5.81 -4.84
N PRO A 65 -8.09 5.84 -6.03
CA PRO A 65 -8.05 7.05 -6.84
C PRO A 65 -9.45 7.46 -7.31
N GLU A 66 -9.77 8.74 -7.25
CA GLU A 66 -10.98 9.29 -7.86
C GLU A 66 -10.68 9.81 -9.26
N VAL A 67 -11.40 9.31 -10.27
CA VAL A 67 -11.17 9.67 -11.68
C VAL A 67 -12.48 10.05 -12.37
N LYS A 68 -12.47 11.16 -13.11
CA LYS A 68 -13.62 11.63 -13.89
C LYS A 68 -13.21 12.26 -15.21
N ILE A 69 -13.83 11.81 -16.30
CA ILE A 69 -13.80 12.51 -17.58
C ILE A 69 -14.74 13.72 -17.49
N ILE A 70 -14.18 14.92 -17.55
CA ILE A 70 -14.91 16.19 -17.58
C ILE A 70 -15.34 16.51 -19.02
N ARG A 71 -14.46 16.25 -19.99
CA ARG A 71 -14.73 16.41 -21.42
C ARG A 71 -14.16 15.26 -22.24
N PRO A 72 -14.81 14.88 -23.36
CA PRO A 72 -16.10 15.40 -23.82
C PRO A 72 -17.26 14.97 -22.91
N LEU A 73 -18.33 15.77 -22.88
CA LEU A 73 -19.55 15.41 -22.15
C LEU A 73 -20.18 14.15 -22.77
N GLN A 74 -20.83 13.35 -21.94
CA GLN A 74 -21.56 12.18 -22.41
C GLN A 74 -22.58 12.59 -23.49
N GLY A 75 -22.53 11.91 -24.64
CA GLY A 75 -23.43 12.18 -25.77
C GLY A 75 -23.03 13.36 -26.65
N ALA A 76 -21.92 14.04 -26.38
CA ALA A 76 -21.41 15.09 -27.25
C ALA A 76 -21.10 14.53 -28.65
N VAL A 77 -21.53 15.24 -29.69
CA VAL A 77 -21.11 14.97 -31.06
C VAL A 77 -19.70 15.52 -31.23
N ILE A 78 -18.74 14.62 -31.46
CA ILE A 78 -17.32 14.94 -31.58
C ILE A 78 -16.85 14.73 -33.02
N SER A 79 -15.93 15.59 -33.50
CA SER A 79 -15.32 15.47 -34.83
C SER A 79 -13.95 16.13 -34.85
N GLY A 80 -13.02 15.61 -35.65
CA GLY A 80 -11.67 16.15 -35.76
C GLY A 80 -10.84 15.89 -34.50
N SER A 81 -10.05 16.88 -34.07
CA SER A 81 -9.30 16.81 -32.82
C SER A 81 -10.23 17.05 -31.63
N VAL A 82 -10.23 16.13 -30.67
CA VAL A 82 -11.12 16.18 -29.50
C VAL A 82 -10.25 16.36 -28.27
N GLU A 83 -10.47 17.45 -27.54
CA GLU A 83 -9.84 17.65 -26.24
C GLU A 83 -10.51 16.72 -25.21
N VAL A 84 -9.68 16.00 -24.46
CA VAL A 84 -10.10 15.17 -23.35
C VAL A 84 -9.60 15.81 -22.07
N GLU A 85 -10.54 16.20 -21.21
CA GLU A 85 -10.25 16.78 -19.91
C GLU A 85 -10.64 15.78 -18.83
N VAL A 86 -9.70 15.49 -17.93
CA VAL A 86 -9.87 14.50 -16.85
C VAL A 86 -9.50 15.15 -15.53
N SER A 87 -10.32 14.92 -14.50
CA SER A 87 -9.95 15.15 -13.11
C SER A 87 -9.52 13.82 -12.50
N LEU A 88 -8.36 13.83 -11.85
CA LEU A 88 -7.82 12.68 -11.14
C LEU A 88 -7.29 13.18 -9.79
N GLU A 89 -7.74 12.53 -8.71
CA GLU A 89 -7.30 12.80 -7.36
C GLU A 89 -6.84 11.50 -6.69
N ASP A 90 -5.56 11.46 -6.30
CA ASP A 90 -4.96 10.36 -5.55
C ASP A 90 -3.68 10.89 -4.88
N LYS A 91 -3.46 10.51 -3.63
CA LYS A 91 -2.34 11.00 -2.81
C LYS A 91 -0.99 10.45 -3.26
N HIS A 92 -0.94 9.21 -3.74
CA HIS A 92 0.26 8.51 -4.19
C HIS A 92 0.14 8.03 -5.63
N LEU A 93 -0.44 8.87 -6.51
CA LEU A 93 -0.55 8.56 -7.93
C LEU A 93 0.84 8.34 -8.55
N THR A 94 1.05 7.15 -9.11
CA THR A 94 2.29 6.83 -9.82
C THR A 94 2.08 6.63 -11.32
N HIS A 95 0.86 6.25 -11.72
CA HIS A 95 0.55 5.91 -13.11
C HIS A 95 -0.91 6.21 -13.44
N TYR A 96 -1.15 6.63 -14.68
CA TYR A 96 -2.49 6.72 -15.25
C TYR A 96 -2.44 6.34 -16.74
N VAL A 97 -3.55 5.81 -17.25
CA VAL A 97 -3.71 5.46 -18.66
C VAL A 97 -5.00 6.11 -19.17
N LEU A 98 -4.91 6.78 -20.32
CA LEU A 98 -6.08 7.24 -21.08
C LEU A 98 -6.21 6.38 -22.33
N GLU A 99 -7.29 5.64 -22.43
CA GLU A 99 -7.60 4.80 -23.60
C GLU A 99 -8.87 5.30 -24.28
N TYR A 100 -8.94 5.14 -25.60
CA TYR A 100 -10.14 5.41 -26.38
C TYR A 100 -10.43 4.24 -27.31
N GLY A 101 -11.71 3.96 -27.52
CA GLY A 101 -12.14 2.83 -28.33
C GLY A 101 -13.61 2.88 -28.68
N ARG A 102 -14.04 2.01 -29.60
CA ARG A 102 -15.46 1.80 -29.88
C ARG A 102 -16.08 0.99 -28.74
N ILE A 103 -17.15 1.50 -28.15
CA ILE A 103 -17.98 0.71 -27.23
C ILE A 103 -18.68 -0.35 -28.07
N ARG A 104 -18.43 -1.63 -27.78
CA ARG A 104 -19.27 -2.72 -28.31
C ARG A 104 -20.61 -2.62 -27.60
N LYS A 105 -21.67 -2.27 -28.33
CA LYS A 105 -23.02 -2.53 -27.85
C LYS A 105 -23.28 -4.01 -28.08
N GLU A 106 -23.49 -4.75 -26.99
CA GLU A 106 -24.13 -6.07 -27.05
C GLU A 106 -25.60 -5.93 -27.50
#